data_AF-A0A3N5B2Z4-F1
#
_entry.id   AF-A0A3N5B2Z4-F1
#
_cell.length_a   1.000
_cell.length_b   1.000
_cell.length_c   1.000
_cell.angle_alpha   90.00
_cell.angle_beta   90.00
_cell.angle_gamma   90.00
#
_symmetry.space_group_name_H-M   'P 1'
#
loop_
_entity.id
_entity.type
_entity.pdbx_description
1 polymer ?
#
loop_
_entity_poly.entity_id
_entity_poly.type
_entity_poly.pdbx_seq_one_letter_code
_entity_poly.pdbx_strand_id
1 'polypeptide(L)'
;MALIGKINNLKECLDNTKIYDSYYSAEIDESIIYLESRNGMDFTGNIFRITEELSTGKYGNFKIYVYAAKSIKAKIELFKRNYNLKITKIITDEDEATKILHKAKYIFTDSGIRYKYVKKPGQIFVNTWHGTPLKLMGFDNPSEKHNVGIIQRSFLFSDYILFPNEYMLDRMSHAYMIDKVYGGTFLLEGYPRNSVFLKDNSNYKEKLNLKDKEVFVYMPTFKGIVNNRKDEKQKNDVNKFLNKLNSKLNDNQILFVKFHPYNQSKIDFSKFNHIKEYPKNFENYDILNAADVLITDYSSVFFDFASTRRKIIIFNYDQDEYLKDRGLYFPLEDLPFPKVQNINDLVCELNSPKNYDDTKFTEEYCKYDSTNSAEHICETVINGKIECDYKIISNANKNILIYLGSMENNQAKSQLIQILENTDDNINIFLSFKPWNKNIKENHLNLLKDIPNTIEFLPLSYNLTPTFKEKVELNRFIKKGTDLNLELTEMFNRNYKRQYGDFKFDLIIDFISNDPEQSLTYACSNSKNAIIINEETQPKVYNQFNKIYRLSEFNIKNICDEIIR
;
A
#
# COMPACT_ATOMS: atom_id res chain seq x y z
N MET A 1 -25.87 -6.12 23.50
CA MET A 1 -24.67 -6.26 22.64
C MET A 1 -24.65 -7.56 21.83
N ALA A 2 -24.95 -8.73 22.41
CA ALA A 2 -24.89 -10.01 21.69
C ALA A 2 -25.86 -10.14 20.49
N LEU A 3 -27.09 -9.60 20.58
CA LEU A 3 -28.06 -9.64 19.47
C LEU A 3 -27.63 -8.75 18.29
N ILE A 4 -27.15 -7.54 18.59
CA ILE A 4 -26.62 -6.59 17.59
C ILE A 4 -25.42 -7.22 16.86
N GLY A 5 -24.51 -7.88 17.60
CA GLY A 5 -23.38 -8.59 16.99
C GLY A 5 -23.81 -9.71 16.04
N LYS A 6 -24.84 -10.49 16.41
CA LYS A 6 -25.41 -11.53 15.53
C LYS A 6 -26.06 -10.96 14.28
N ILE A 7 -26.82 -9.86 14.41
CA ILE A 7 -27.47 -9.19 13.28
C ILE A 7 -26.42 -8.61 12.32
N ASN A 8 -25.37 -7.97 12.85
CA ASN A 8 -24.28 -7.43 12.04
C ASN A 8 -23.53 -8.53 11.28
N ASN A 9 -23.25 -9.66 11.94
CA ASN A 9 -22.63 -10.82 11.30
C ASN A 9 -23.50 -11.40 10.17
N LEU A 10 -24.82 -11.49 10.39
CA LEU A 10 -25.77 -11.95 9.37
C LEU A 10 -25.77 -11.03 8.14
N LYS A 11 -25.82 -9.71 8.37
CA LYS A 11 -25.78 -8.71 7.31
C LYS A 11 -24.49 -8.81 6.50
N GLU A 12 -23.35 -8.93 7.18
CA GLU A 12 -22.05 -9.12 6.55
C GLU A 12 -22.03 -10.38 5.66
N CYS A 13 -22.57 -11.50 6.14
CA CYS A 13 -22.67 -12.72 5.35
C CYS A 13 -23.55 -12.56 4.10
N LEU A 14 -24.64 -11.80 4.17
CA LEU A 14 -25.50 -11.51 3.02
C LEU A 14 -24.81 -10.59 1.99
N ASP A 15 -24.05 -9.61 2.47
CA ASP A 15 -23.24 -8.75 1.58
C ASP A 15 -22.12 -9.56 0.92
N ASN A 16 -21.49 -10.50 1.66
CA ASN A 16 -20.51 -11.44 1.11
C ASN A 16 -21.13 -12.34 0.04
N THR A 17 -22.37 -12.81 0.22
CA THR A 17 -23.09 -13.60 -0.80
C THR A 17 -23.13 -12.85 -2.14
N LYS A 18 -23.59 -11.60 -2.15
CA LYS A 18 -23.67 -10.80 -3.40
C LYS A 18 -22.32 -10.63 -4.09
N ILE A 19 -21.26 -10.47 -3.32
CA ILE A 19 -19.91 -10.27 -3.83
C ILE A 19 -19.36 -11.56 -4.42
N TYR A 20 -19.47 -12.68 -3.69
CA TYR A 20 -18.89 -13.94 -4.13
C TYR A 20 -19.73 -14.65 -5.21
N ASP A 21 -21.05 -14.47 -5.23
CA ASP A 21 -21.88 -14.90 -6.37
C ASP A 21 -21.43 -14.20 -7.67
N SER A 22 -21.10 -12.90 -7.57
CA SER A 22 -20.49 -12.16 -8.68
C SER A 22 -19.11 -12.69 -9.04
N TYR A 23 -18.24 -12.95 -8.04
CA TYR A 23 -16.90 -13.49 -8.28
C TYR A 23 -16.95 -14.79 -9.09
N TYR A 24 -17.84 -15.73 -8.74
CA TYR A 24 -17.94 -17.01 -9.41
C TYR A 24 -18.63 -16.93 -10.78
N SER A 25 -19.61 -16.05 -10.95
CA SER A 25 -20.36 -15.89 -12.21
C SER A 25 -19.72 -14.94 -13.23
N ALA A 26 -18.82 -14.06 -12.80
CA ALA A 26 -18.19 -13.08 -13.69
C ALA A 26 -17.12 -13.73 -14.57
N GLU A 27 -17.24 -13.48 -15.88
CA GLU A 27 -16.18 -13.66 -16.86
C GLU A 27 -15.37 -12.36 -16.99
N ILE A 28 -14.08 -12.50 -17.31
CA ILE A 28 -13.21 -11.36 -17.57
C ILE A 28 -13.60 -10.75 -18.92
N ASP A 29 -13.86 -9.44 -18.93
CA ASP A 29 -14.05 -8.64 -20.13
C ASP A 29 -12.70 -8.00 -20.48
N GLU A 30 -12.09 -8.51 -21.55
CA GLU A 30 -10.81 -8.05 -22.10
C GLU A 30 -10.80 -6.54 -22.43
N SER A 31 -11.98 -5.91 -22.59
CA SER A 31 -12.09 -4.48 -22.87
C SER A 31 -12.22 -3.61 -21.60
N ILE A 32 -12.17 -4.15 -20.38
CA ILE A 32 -12.38 -3.35 -19.15
C ILE A 32 -11.07 -3.01 -18.46
N ILE A 33 -10.89 -1.71 -18.20
CA ILE A 33 -9.84 -1.17 -17.33
C ILE A 33 -10.49 -0.60 -16.07
N TYR A 34 -9.98 -1.02 -14.91
CA TYR A 34 -10.40 -0.53 -13.60
C TYR A 34 -9.26 0.29 -12.96
N LEU A 35 -9.60 1.47 -12.45
CA LEU A 35 -8.67 2.40 -11.80
C LEU A 35 -9.17 2.78 -10.41
N GLU A 36 -8.25 2.78 -9.44
CA GLU A 36 -8.54 3.19 -8.07
C GLU A 36 -7.33 3.85 -7.42
N SER A 37 -7.50 5.07 -6.89
CA SER A 37 -6.44 5.78 -6.16
C SER A 37 -6.80 5.89 -4.69
N ARG A 38 -5.85 5.51 -3.81
CA ARG A 38 -5.93 5.61 -2.35
C ARG A 38 -7.24 5.05 -1.77
N ASN A 39 -7.61 3.84 -2.17
CA ASN A 39 -8.88 3.19 -1.79
C ASN A 39 -10.13 4.04 -2.14
N GLY A 40 -10.07 4.77 -3.26
CA GLY A 40 -11.12 5.68 -3.73
C GLY A 40 -11.15 7.04 -3.02
N MET A 41 -10.22 7.33 -2.12
CA MET A 41 -10.19 8.58 -1.36
C MET A 41 -9.48 9.73 -2.08
N ASP A 42 -8.90 9.47 -3.25
CA ASP A 42 -8.34 10.52 -4.11
C ASP A 42 -8.45 10.13 -5.60
N PHE A 43 -8.10 11.06 -6.48
CA PHE A 43 -7.91 10.85 -7.91
C PHE A 43 -6.89 11.89 -8.40
N THR A 44 -5.61 11.64 -8.11
CA THR A 44 -4.47 12.48 -8.48
C THR A 44 -3.24 11.61 -8.74
N GLY A 45 -2.13 12.22 -9.16
CA GLY A 45 -0.85 11.55 -9.28
C GLY A 45 -0.83 10.47 -10.35
N ASN A 46 -0.37 9.26 -9.97
CA ASN A 46 -0.08 8.19 -10.92
C ASN A 46 -1.35 7.72 -11.65
N ILE A 47 -2.42 7.45 -10.91
CA ILE A 47 -3.69 7.00 -11.48
C ILE A 47 -4.31 8.05 -12.39
N PHE A 48 -4.17 9.35 -12.05
CA PHE A 48 -4.61 10.42 -12.92
C PHE A 48 -3.85 10.41 -14.26
N ARG A 49 -2.51 10.32 -14.23
CA ARG A 49 -1.69 10.33 -15.45
C ARG A 49 -1.84 9.08 -16.30
N ILE A 50 -2.03 7.93 -15.68
CA ILE A 50 -2.41 6.71 -16.39
C ILE A 50 -3.78 6.90 -17.05
N THR A 51 -4.74 7.52 -16.37
CA THR A 51 -6.05 7.82 -16.98
C THR A 51 -5.93 8.79 -18.16
N GLU A 52 -5.04 9.79 -18.07
CA GLU A 52 -4.74 10.72 -19.16
C GLU A 52 -4.16 9.99 -20.38
N GLU A 53 -3.18 9.10 -20.18
CA GLU A 53 -2.62 8.25 -21.23
C GLU A 53 -3.66 7.31 -21.85
N LEU A 54 -4.46 6.64 -21.02
CA LEU A 54 -5.56 5.79 -21.48
C LEU A 54 -6.66 6.56 -22.23
N SER A 55 -6.71 7.88 -22.07
CA SER A 55 -7.64 8.75 -22.78
C SER A 55 -7.17 9.13 -24.19
N THR A 56 -5.95 8.74 -24.57
CA THR A 56 -5.46 8.88 -25.94
C THR A 56 -6.23 7.95 -26.89
N GLY A 57 -6.17 8.24 -28.19
CA GLY A 57 -6.86 7.42 -29.20
C GLY A 57 -6.40 5.95 -29.24
N LYS A 58 -5.22 5.64 -28.69
CA LYS A 58 -4.59 4.31 -28.71
C LYS A 58 -5.39 3.25 -27.94
N TYR A 59 -6.07 3.66 -26.87
CA TYR A 59 -6.83 2.76 -25.98
C TYR A 59 -8.35 2.93 -26.14
N GLY A 60 -8.81 3.50 -27.27
CA GLY A 60 -10.22 3.84 -27.50
C GLY A 60 -11.21 2.66 -27.44
N ASN A 61 -10.71 1.42 -27.56
CA ASN A 61 -11.52 0.21 -27.44
C ASN A 61 -11.81 -0.20 -25.99
N PHE A 62 -11.16 0.42 -25.00
CA PHE A 62 -11.33 0.08 -23.60
C PHE A 62 -12.41 0.91 -22.91
N LYS A 63 -13.16 0.26 -22.03
CA LYS A 63 -14.10 0.89 -21.09
C LYS A 63 -13.35 1.17 -19.79
N ILE A 64 -13.22 2.45 -19.46
CA ILE A 64 -12.45 2.92 -18.31
C ILE A 64 -13.39 3.19 -17.13
N TYR A 65 -13.26 2.41 -16.07
CA TYR A 65 -14.01 2.56 -14.84
C TYR A 65 -13.11 3.08 -13.73
N VAL A 66 -13.54 4.17 -13.08
CA VAL A 66 -12.82 4.76 -11.95
C VAL A 66 -13.69 4.60 -10.71
N TYR A 67 -13.17 3.93 -9.67
CA TYR A 67 -13.82 3.96 -8.37
C TYR A 67 -13.34 5.14 -7.54
N ALA A 68 -14.28 5.80 -6.87
CA ALA A 68 -13.97 6.79 -5.85
C ALA A 68 -15.10 6.93 -4.82
N ALA A 69 -14.77 7.36 -3.62
CA ALA A 69 -15.76 7.74 -2.62
C ALA A 69 -16.67 8.87 -3.15
N LYS A 70 -17.91 8.93 -2.66
CA LYS A 70 -18.90 9.92 -3.11
C LYS A 70 -18.42 11.37 -2.99
N SER A 71 -17.62 11.68 -1.98
CA SER A 71 -17.00 13.00 -1.76
C SER A 71 -15.99 13.40 -2.85
N ILE A 72 -15.42 12.44 -3.57
CA ILE A 72 -14.38 12.66 -4.59
C ILE A 72 -14.98 12.75 -5.99
N LYS A 73 -16.18 12.19 -6.23
CA LYS A 73 -16.84 12.16 -7.55
C LYS A 73 -16.85 13.53 -8.25
N ALA A 74 -17.21 14.60 -7.54
CA ALA A 74 -17.30 15.94 -8.13
C ALA A 74 -15.94 16.45 -8.66
N LYS A 75 -14.85 16.11 -7.98
CA LYS A 75 -13.48 16.42 -8.43
C LYS A 75 -13.14 15.66 -9.71
N ILE A 76 -13.50 14.38 -9.80
CA ILE A 76 -13.23 13.57 -10.99
C ILE A 76 -14.04 14.08 -12.19
N GLU A 77 -15.31 14.45 -12.01
CA GLU A 77 -16.12 15.05 -13.09
C GLU A 77 -15.58 16.41 -13.57
N LEU A 78 -14.97 17.18 -12.66
CA LEU A 78 -14.27 18.40 -13.03
C LEU A 78 -13.01 18.09 -13.84
N PHE A 79 -12.18 17.14 -13.38
CA PHE A 79 -10.96 16.73 -14.07
C PHE A 79 -11.26 16.12 -15.43
N LYS A 80 -12.29 15.28 -15.52
CA LYS A 80 -12.77 14.69 -16.78
C LYS A 80 -13.04 15.75 -17.84
N ARG A 81 -13.66 16.88 -17.45
CA ARG A 81 -13.93 18.01 -18.36
C ARG A 81 -12.67 18.82 -18.65
N ASN A 82 -11.92 19.20 -17.63
CA ASN A 82 -10.76 20.10 -17.77
C ASN A 82 -9.60 19.46 -18.55
N TYR A 83 -9.45 18.14 -18.46
CA TYR A 83 -8.37 17.37 -19.07
C TYR A 83 -8.84 16.43 -20.18
N ASN A 84 -10.12 16.52 -20.60
CA ASN A 84 -10.71 15.67 -21.64
C ASN A 84 -10.57 14.15 -21.41
N LEU A 85 -10.61 13.72 -20.14
CA LEU A 85 -10.42 12.30 -19.80
C LEU A 85 -11.59 11.44 -20.32
N LYS A 86 -11.27 10.28 -20.90
CA LYS A 86 -12.22 9.31 -21.45
C LYS A 86 -12.67 8.27 -20.43
N ILE A 87 -13.22 8.74 -19.30
CA ILE A 87 -13.76 7.86 -18.26
C ILE A 87 -15.18 7.41 -18.65
N THR A 88 -15.39 6.10 -18.83
CA THR A 88 -16.70 5.50 -19.12
C THR A 88 -17.66 5.69 -17.96
N LYS A 89 -17.24 5.36 -16.73
CA LYS A 89 -18.08 5.54 -15.54
C LYS A 89 -17.26 5.77 -14.27
N ILE A 90 -17.71 6.71 -13.45
CA ILE A 90 -17.23 6.93 -12.09
C ILE A 90 -18.15 6.18 -11.13
N ILE A 91 -17.61 5.17 -10.45
CA ILE A 91 -18.34 4.29 -9.55
C ILE A 91 -18.12 4.77 -8.12
N THR A 92 -19.21 4.97 -7.37
CA THR A 92 -19.16 5.35 -5.95
C THR A 92 -19.72 4.29 -5.01
N ASP A 93 -20.41 3.29 -5.56
CA ASP A 93 -20.93 2.16 -4.81
C ASP A 93 -19.87 1.05 -4.76
N GLU A 94 -19.59 0.54 -3.57
CA GLU A 94 -18.50 -0.42 -3.35
C GLU A 94 -18.83 -1.80 -3.92
N ASP A 95 -20.09 -2.22 -3.82
CA ASP A 95 -20.56 -3.50 -4.36
C ASP A 95 -20.49 -3.48 -5.89
N GLU A 96 -20.96 -2.40 -6.53
CA GLU A 96 -20.81 -2.18 -7.97
C GLU A 96 -19.33 -2.19 -8.39
N ALA A 97 -18.48 -1.47 -7.67
CA ALA A 97 -17.06 -1.40 -8.00
C ALA A 97 -16.39 -2.78 -7.91
N THR A 98 -16.74 -3.58 -6.90
CA THR A 98 -16.25 -4.95 -6.76
C THR A 98 -16.74 -5.85 -7.90
N LYS A 99 -17.99 -5.69 -8.34
CA LYS A 99 -18.52 -6.44 -9.50
C LYS A 99 -17.82 -6.08 -10.81
N ILE A 100 -17.50 -4.80 -11.03
CA ILE A 100 -16.69 -4.38 -12.19
C ILE A 100 -15.26 -4.91 -12.05
N LEU A 101 -14.70 -4.86 -10.86
CA LEU A 101 -13.35 -5.37 -10.57
C LEU A 101 -13.23 -6.86 -10.89
N HIS A 102 -14.25 -7.70 -10.65
CA HIS A 102 -14.24 -9.11 -11.05
C HIS A 102 -14.26 -9.33 -12.57
N LYS A 103 -14.71 -8.34 -13.35
CA LYS A 103 -14.75 -8.40 -14.82
C LYS A 103 -13.56 -7.72 -15.47
N ALA A 104 -12.85 -6.86 -14.75
CA ALA A 104 -11.77 -6.06 -15.32
C ALA A 104 -10.60 -6.92 -15.79
N LYS A 105 -10.12 -6.70 -17.01
CA LYS A 105 -8.88 -7.30 -17.48
C LYS A 105 -7.67 -6.62 -16.87
N TYR A 106 -7.65 -5.29 -16.87
CA TYR A 106 -6.55 -4.49 -16.35
C TYR A 106 -6.99 -3.70 -15.13
N ILE A 107 -6.19 -3.73 -14.07
CA ILE A 107 -6.48 -3.10 -12.78
C ILE A 107 -5.26 -2.26 -12.40
N PHE A 108 -5.46 -0.96 -12.19
CA PHE A 108 -4.41 -0.04 -11.79
C PHE A 108 -4.74 0.59 -10.43
N THR A 109 -3.83 0.44 -9.46
CA THR A 109 -3.94 1.06 -8.14
C THR A 109 -2.63 1.68 -7.68
N ASP A 110 -2.68 2.69 -6.81
CA ASP A 110 -1.49 3.32 -6.19
C ASP A 110 -1.35 3.01 -4.69
N SER A 111 -2.19 2.11 -4.19
CA SER A 111 -2.29 1.72 -2.79
C SER A 111 -2.59 0.22 -2.67
N GLY A 112 -3.37 -0.20 -1.67
CA GLY A 112 -3.92 -1.55 -1.62
C GLY A 112 -5.18 -1.69 -2.46
N ILE A 113 -5.75 -2.90 -2.42
CA ILE A 113 -7.06 -3.24 -2.97
C ILE A 113 -7.99 -3.73 -1.85
N ARG A 114 -9.30 -3.61 -2.07
CA ARG A 114 -10.33 -3.98 -1.10
C ARG A 114 -10.15 -5.38 -0.50
N TYR A 115 -10.50 -5.51 0.76
CA TYR A 115 -10.26 -6.73 1.54
C TYR A 115 -11.09 -7.94 1.10
N LYS A 116 -12.26 -7.73 0.49
CA LYS A 116 -13.12 -8.82 -0.01
C LYS A 116 -12.75 -9.29 -1.42
N TYR A 117 -11.93 -8.51 -2.13
CA TYR A 117 -11.53 -8.86 -3.48
C TYR A 117 -10.65 -10.10 -3.50
N VAL A 118 -10.86 -10.95 -4.50
CA VAL A 118 -9.99 -12.07 -4.83
C VAL A 118 -9.64 -11.93 -6.30
N LYS A 119 -8.35 -11.88 -6.62
CA LYS A 119 -7.90 -11.81 -8.01
C LYS A 119 -8.28 -13.08 -8.75
N LYS A 120 -8.86 -12.94 -9.94
CA LYS A 120 -9.16 -14.04 -10.84
C LYS A 120 -7.97 -14.32 -11.76
N PRO A 121 -7.70 -15.59 -12.10
CA PRO A 121 -6.76 -15.93 -13.16
C PRO A 121 -7.14 -15.21 -14.46
N GLY A 122 -6.16 -14.60 -15.12
CA GLY A 122 -6.33 -13.85 -16.37
C GLY A 122 -6.47 -12.34 -16.20
N GLN A 123 -6.66 -11.83 -14.98
CA GLN A 123 -6.59 -10.39 -14.67
C GLN A 123 -5.13 -9.95 -14.53
N ILE A 124 -4.86 -8.70 -14.93
CA ILE A 124 -3.55 -8.05 -14.82
C ILE A 124 -3.67 -6.88 -13.85
N PHE A 125 -2.96 -6.97 -12.73
CA PHE A 125 -2.98 -6.02 -11.63
C PHE A 125 -1.66 -5.26 -11.55
N VAL A 126 -1.74 -3.93 -11.60
CA VAL A 126 -0.60 -3.01 -11.53
C VAL A 126 -0.73 -2.17 -10.26
N ASN A 127 0.29 -2.27 -9.40
CA ASN A 127 0.42 -1.41 -8.22
C ASN A 127 1.51 -0.38 -8.44
N THR A 128 1.13 0.88 -8.62
CA THR A 128 2.10 1.95 -8.82
C THR A 128 2.75 2.42 -7.53
N TRP A 129 2.20 2.05 -6.36
CA TRP A 129 2.47 2.75 -5.09
C TRP A 129 2.34 4.29 -5.22
N HIS A 130 2.80 5.03 -4.22
CA HIS A 130 2.53 6.47 -4.13
C HIS A 130 3.69 7.33 -3.58
N GLY A 131 4.92 6.82 -3.52
CA GLY A 131 6.08 7.64 -3.18
C GLY A 131 7.30 6.85 -2.72
N THR A 132 8.49 7.42 -2.97
CA THR A 132 9.77 6.94 -2.43
C THR A 132 9.80 7.09 -0.90
N PRO A 133 10.20 6.07 -0.13
CA PRO A 133 10.11 6.11 1.32
C PRO A 133 11.28 6.88 1.95
N LEU A 134 10.96 7.93 2.70
CA LEU A 134 11.90 8.55 3.65
C LEU A 134 11.80 7.88 5.04
N LYS A 135 10.57 7.59 5.47
CA LYS A 135 10.26 7.05 6.79
C LYS A 135 10.37 5.54 6.78
N LEU A 136 10.78 4.95 7.89
CA LEU A 136 10.73 3.50 8.06
C LEU A 136 9.29 3.01 7.86
N MET A 137 9.16 1.86 7.19
CA MET A 137 7.88 1.25 6.87
C MET A 137 7.90 -0.23 7.22
N GLY A 138 6.72 -0.83 7.35
CA GLY A 138 6.60 -2.28 7.40
C GLY A 138 7.40 -2.88 8.57
N PHE A 139 8.28 -3.83 8.27
CA PHE A 139 9.14 -4.47 9.27
C PHE A 139 10.22 -3.56 9.83
N ASP A 140 10.66 -2.55 9.08
CA ASP A 140 11.65 -1.61 9.59
C ASP A 140 11.05 -0.65 10.61
N ASN A 141 9.72 -0.44 10.57
CA ASN A 141 9.00 0.32 11.59
C ASN A 141 8.49 -0.59 12.71
N PRO A 142 9.02 -0.51 13.95
CA PRO A 142 8.61 -1.37 15.05
C PRO A 142 7.09 -1.44 15.27
N SER A 143 6.38 -0.31 15.12
CA SER A 143 4.93 -0.22 15.35
C SER A 143 4.09 -0.93 14.28
N GLU A 144 4.66 -1.18 13.10
CA GLU A 144 3.98 -1.75 11.93
C GLU A 144 4.30 -3.24 11.71
N LYS A 145 5.39 -3.75 12.29
CA LYS A 145 5.91 -5.13 12.12
C LYS A 145 4.83 -6.21 12.08
N HIS A 146 3.88 -6.18 13.01
CA HIS A 146 2.86 -7.22 13.09
C HIS A 146 1.83 -7.15 11.96
N ASN A 147 1.55 -5.98 11.37
CA ASN A 147 0.40 -5.74 10.50
C ASN A 147 0.75 -5.54 9.02
N VAL A 148 1.94 -5.98 8.58
CA VAL A 148 2.39 -5.79 7.19
C VAL A 148 1.59 -6.60 6.16
N GLY A 149 0.88 -7.65 6.61
CA GLY A 149 0.12 -8.58 5.76
C GLY A 149 -0.83 -7.88 4.77
N ILE A 150 -1.47 -6.79 5.19
CA ILE A 150 -2.40 -6.02 4.35
C ILE A 150 -1.71 -5.48 3.08
N ILE A 151 -0.49 -4.97 3.23
CA ILE A 151 0.29 -4.43 2.12
C ILE A 151 0.89 -5.60 1.30
N GLN A 152 1.45 -6.60 1.97
CA GLN A 152 1.98 -7.81 1.33
C GLN A 152 0.94 -8.47 0.42
N ARG A 153 -0.30 -8.63 0.87
CA ARG A 153 -1.40 -9.18 0.05
C ARG A 153 -1.60 -8.39 -1.25
N SER A 154 -1.52 -7.06 -1.19
CA SER A 154 -1.67 -6.24 -2.38
C SER A 154 -0.52 -6.46 -3.36
N PHE A 155 0.71 -6.66 -2.85
CA PHE A 155 1.86 -7.04 -3.67
C PHE A 155 1.73 -8.44 -4.25
N LEU A 156 1.30 -9.44 -3.48
CA LEU A 156 1.05 -10.80 -3.98
C LEU A 156 -0.03 -10.87 -5.06
N PHE A 157 -0.97 -9.93 -5.08
CA PHE A 157 -1.95 -9.83 -6.15
C PHE A 157 -1.40 -9.13 -7.41
N SER A 158 -0.35 -8.33 -7.27
CA SER A 158 0.16 -7.48 -8.35
C SER A 158 0.98 -8.29 -9.35
N ASP A 159 0.60 -8.27 -10.63
CA ASP A 159 1.47 -8.76 -11.71
C ASP A 159 2.64 -7.80 -11.95
N TYR A 160 2.41 -6.51 -11.71
CA TYR A 160 3.42 -5.47 -11.82
C TYR A 160 3.43 -4.55 -10.60
N ILE A 161 4.60 -4.27 -10.04
CA ILE A 161 4.80 -3.24 -9.01
C ILE A 161 5.80 -2.21 -9.52
N LEU A 162 5.42 -0.93 -9.49
CA LEU A 162 6.26 0.16 -9.97
C LEU A 162 7.24 0.65 -8.91
N PHE A 163 8.49 0.83 -9.32
CA PHE A 163 9.56 1.41 -8.54
C PHE A 163 10.28 2.51 -9.35
N PRO A 164 10.18 3.79 -8.96
CA PRO A 164 10.82 4.91 -9.68
C PRO A 164 12.33 5.01 -9.48
N ASN A 165 12.90 4.21 -8.57
CA ASN A 165 14.33 4.13 -8.31
C ASN A 165 14.68 2.82 -7.57
N GLU A 166 15.94 2.41 -7.68
CA GLU A 166 16.48 1.20 -7.03
C GLU A 166 16.39 1.28 -5.50
N TYR A 167 16.57 2.47 -4.93
CA TYR A 167 16.45 2.69 -3.49
C TYR A 167 15.06 2.29 -2.97
N MET A 168 13.98 2.71 -3.64
CA MET A 168 12.62 2.34 -3.23
C MET A 168 12.39 0.84 -3.36
N LEU A 169 12.89 0.22 -4.44
CA LEU A 169 12.82 -1.22 -4.63
C LEU A 169 13.52 -1.95 -3.47
N ASP A 170 14.75 -1.57 -3.15
CA ASP A 170 15.53 -2.16 -2.07
C ASP A 170 14.80 -2.01 -0.72
N ARG A 171 14.44 -0.79 -0.33
CA ARG A 171 13.80 -0.53 0.97
C ARG A 171 12.46 -1.22 1.10
N MET A 172 11.59 -1.12 0.10
CA MET A 172 10.26 -1.72 0.20
C MET A 172 10.27 -3.23 0.10
N SER A 173 11.17 -3.82 -0.71
CA SER A 173 11.25 -5.29 -0.80
C SER A 173 11.63 -5.91 0.53
N HIS A 174 12.60 -5.32 1.21
CA HIS A 174 13.02 -5.74 2.56
C HIS A 174 11.95 -5.42 3.62
N ALA A 175 11.47 -4.18 3.67
CA ALA A 175 10.50 -3.73 4.68
C ALA A 175 9.19 -4.53 4.65
N TYR A 176 8.76 -4.97 3.47
CA TYR A 176 7.55 -5.77 3.31
C TYR A 176 7.84 -7.25 3.09
N MET A 177 9.10 -7.71 3.16
CA MET A 177 9.49 -9.12 3.01
C MET A 177 8.83 -9.78 1.80
N ILE A 178 9.04 -9.18 0.63
CA ILE A 178 8.48 -9.65 -0.65
C ILE A 178 9.53 -10.19 -1.61
N ASP A 179 10.80 -10.10 -1.25
CA ASP A 179 11.96 -10.56 -2.03
C ASP A 179 11.98 -12.08 -2.25
N LYS A 180 11.28 -12.87 -1.42
CA LYS A 180 11.15 -14.33 -1.62
C LYS A 180 9.77 -14.79 -2.08
N VAL A 181 8.72 -14.00 -1.89
CA VAL A 181 7.32 -14.43 -2.15
C VAL A 181 6.69 -13.79 -3.38
N TYR A 182 7.23 -12.67 -3.85
CA TYR A 182 6.66 -11.98 -4.98
C TYR A 182 6.94 -12.73 -6.28
N GLY A 183 5.87 -13.15 -6.96
CA GLY A 183 5.95 -13.89 -8.23
C GLY A 183 5.68 -13.05 -9.49
N GLY A 184 5.57 -11.72 -9.35
CA GLY A 184 5.33 -10.81 -10.47
C GLY A 184 6.59 -10.12 -10.97
N THR A 185 6.41 -8.98 -11.64
CA THR A 185 7.48 -8.17 -12.23
C THR A 185 7.58 -6.81 -11.55
N PHE A 186 8.78 -6.46 -11.08
CA PHE A 186 9.07 -5.08 -10.68
C PHE A 186 9.36 -4.25 -11.92
N LEU A 187 8.60 -3.18 -12.13
CA LEU A 187 8.84 -2.20 -13.18
C LEU A 187 9.74 -1.09 -12.63
N LEU A 188 10.88 -0.87 -13.27
CA LEU A 188 11.82 0.21 -12.98
C LEU A 188 11.58 1.34 -13.97
N GLU A 189 10.59 2.18 -13.64
CA GLU A 189 10.14 3.28 -14.48
C GLU A 189 9.72 4.44 -13.57
N GLY A 190 9.94 5.67 -14.02
CA GLY A 190 9.56 6.86 -13.29
C GLY A 190 8.09 6.89 -12.94
N TYR A 191 7.72 7.68 -11.93
CA TYR A 191 6.30 7.82 -11.64
C TYR A 191 5.58 8.57 -12.77
N PRO A 192 4.43 8.07 -13.27
CA PRO A 192 3.61 8.79 -14.25
C PRO A 192 3.36 10.25 -13.85
N ARG A 193 3.14 10.51 -12.56
CA ARG A 193 2.93 11.88 -12.02
C ARG A 193 4.13 12.81 -12.15
N ASN A 194 5.35 12.29 -12.22
CA ASN A 194 6.57 13.08 -12.34
C ASN A 194 6.80 13.56 -13.79
N SER A 195 6.20 12.91 -14.80
CA SER A 195 6.36 13.26 -16.22
C SER A 195 6.09 14.74 -16.54
N VAL A 196 5.27 15.42 -15.73
CA VAL A 196 4.97 16.85 -15.89
C VAL A 196 6.16 17.75 -15.54
N PHE A 197 7.05 17.32 -14.64
CA PHE A 197 8.22 18.07 -14.20
C PHE A 197 9.31 18.18 -15.25
N LEU A 198 9.29 17.28 -16.24
CA LEU A 198 10.20 17.27 -17.37
C LEU A 198 9.67 18.13 -18.55
N LYS A 199 8.51 18.76 -18.38
CA LYS A 199 7.90 19.68 -19.35
C LYS A 199 8.03 21.13 -18.85
N ASP A 200 8.01 22.08 -19.78
CA ASP A 200 8.11 23.50 -19.45
C ASP A 200 7.02 23.95 -18.44
N ASN A 201 7.45 24.68 -17.40
CA ASN A 201 6.58 25.18 -16.34
C ASN A 201 5.76 26.42 -16.76
N SER A 202 6.16 27.10 -17.84
CA SER A 202 5.57 28.37 -18.27
C SER A 202 4.07 28.26 -18.53
N ASN A 203 3.64 27.15 -19.14
CA ASN A 203 2.24 26.82 -19.43
C ASN A 203 1.37 26.80 -18.16
N TYR A 204 1.87 26.22 -17.07
CA TYR A 204 1.10 26.13 -15.83
C TYR A 204 1.07 27.44 -15.04
N LYS A 205 2.17 28.21 -15.07
CA LYS A 205 2.15 29.58 -14.55
C LYS A 205 1.13 30.45 -15.30
N GLU A 206 1.05 30.34 -16.62
CA GLU A 206 0.07 31.06 -17.43
C GLU A 206 -1.37 30.67 -17.08
N LYS A 207 -1.68 29.36 -17.02
CA LYS A 207 -3.00 28.85 -16.61
C LYS A 207 -3.43 29.32 -15.22
N LEU A 208 -2.48 29.61 -14.33
CA LEU A 208 -2.72 30.12 -12.98
C LEU A 208 -2.68 31.66 -12.88
N ASN A 209 -2.42 32.38 -13.98
CA ASN A 209 -2.19 33.82 -14.02
C ASN A 209 -1.02 34.28 -13.13
N LEU A 210 0.10 33.54 -13.20
CA LEU A 210 1.31 33.71 -12.37
C LEU A 210 2.59 33.86 -13.19
N LYS A 211 2.48 34.23 -14.47
CA LYS A 211 3.64 34.31 -15.39
C LYS A 211 4.75 35.22 -14.87
N ASP A 212 4.39 36.38 -14.30
CA ASP A 212 5.33 37.37 -13.74
C ASP A 212 5.56 37.20 -12.24
N LYS A 213 5.15 36.05 -11.67
CA LYS A 213 5.27 35.77 -10.24
C LYS A 213 6.32 34.70 -9.99
N GLU A 214 7.00 34.86 -8.87
CA GLU A 214 7.78 33.81 -8.24
C GLU A 214 6.82 32.96 -7.38
N VAL A 215 6.74 31.68 -7.68
CA VAL A 215 5.74 30.77 -7.12
C VAL A 215 6.41 29.80 -6.16
N PHE A 216 6.02 29.86 -4.89
CA PHE A 216 6.44 28.95 -3.86
C PHE A 216 5.30 27.98 -3.53
N VAL A 217 5.63 26.74 -3.20
CA VAL A 217 4.67 25.75 -2.71
C VAL A 217 5.14 25.21 -1.36
N TYR A 218 4.32 25.33 -0.33
CA TYR A 218 4.54 24.71 0.97
C TYR A 218 3.64 23.48 1.16
N MET A 219 4.28 22.31 1.25
CA MET A 219 3.64 20.99 1.39
C MET A 219 4.22 20.23 2.59
N PRO A 220 3.81 20.55 3.82
CA PRO A 220 4.28 19.84 5.01
C PRO A 220 3.54 18.50 5.22
N THR A 221 4.17 17.63 5.99
CA THR A 221 3.64 16.34 6.39
C THR A 221 2.45 16.52 7.34
N PHE A 222 1.46 15.64 7.23
CA PHE A 222 0.41 15.57 8.25
C PHE A 222 0.95 14.99 9.55
N LYS A 223 0.94 15.82 10.60
CA LYS A 223 1.34 15.45 11.97
C LYS A 223 0.08 15.00 12.71
N GLY A 224 -0.31 13.73 12.52
CA GLY A 224 -1.53 13.12 13.08
C GLY A 224 -1.63 13.04 14.61
N ILE A 225 -0.81 13.80 15.35
CA ILE A 225 -0.76 13.82 16.81
C ILE A 225 -1.26 15.19 17.29
N VAL A 226 -2.58 15.41 17.20
CA VAL A 226 -3.28 16.36 18.06
C VAL A 226 -4.67 15.82 18.40
N ASN A 227 -4.77 14.55 18.83
CA ASN A 227 -6.01 14.03 19.40
C ASN A 227 -6.34 14.62 20.80
N ASN A 228 -5.57 15.60 21.30
CA ASN A 228 -5.82 16.24 22.60
C ASN A 228 -5.26 17.68 22.79
N ARG A 229 -5.09 18.50 21.73
CA ARG A 229 -4.91 19.96 21.91
C ARG A 229 -5.99 20.73 21.16
N LYS A 230 -6.79 21.48 21.93
CA LYS A 230 -7.92 22.32 21.52
C LYS A 230 -7.75 22.96 20.13
N ASP A 231 -8.70 22.70 19.24
CA ASP A 231 -8.76 23.15 17.84
C ASP A 231 -8.42 24.63 17.62
N GLU A 232 -8.75 25.49 18.57
CA GLU A 232 -8.49 26.93 18.49
C GLU A 232 -7.02 27.31 18.66
N LYS A 233 -6.27 26.63 19.54
CA LYS A 233 -4.85 26.94 19.76
C LYS A 233 -4.04 26.61 18.49
N GLN A 234 -4.26 25.42 17.92
CA GLN A 234 -3.62 25.00 16.69
C GLN A 234 -3.97 25.94 15.52
N LYS A 235 -5.24 26.33 15.39
CA LYS A 235 -5.68 27.31 14.39
C LYS A 235 -4.96 28.65 14.55
N ASN A 236 -4.84 29.15 15.79
CA ASN A 236 -4.17 30.41 16.07
C ASN A 236 -2.67 30.35 15.77
N ASP A 237 -2.00 29.24 16.09
CA ASP A 237 -0.57 29.06 15.82
C ASP A 237 -0.29 29.01 14.31
N VAL A 238 -1.11 28.28 13.54
CA VAL A 238 -1.00 28.25 12.07
C VAL A 238 -1.27 29.62 11.46
N ASN A 239 -2.31 30.34 11.90
CA ASN A 239 -2.59 31.68 11.38
C ASN A 239 -1.47 32.68 11.74
N LYS A 240 -0.90 32.61 12.95
CA LYS A 240 0.26 33.44 13.34
C LYS A 240 1.48 33.14 12.46
N PHE A 241 1.75 31.86 12.21
CA PHE A 241 2.82 31.42 11.31
C PHE A 241 2.63 32.00 9.90
N LEU A 242 1.45 31.83 9.31
CA LEU A 242 1.15 32.33 7.97
C LEU A 242 1.17 33.86 7.90
N ASN A 243 0.68 34.57 8.93
CA ASN A 243 0.73 36.03 8.97
C ASN A 243 2.17 36.55 8.94
N LYS A 244 3.05 35.96 9.77
CA LYS A 244 4.46 36.34 9.83
C LYS A 244 5.20 36.03 8.53
N LEU A 245 4.85 34.93 7.86
CA LEU A 245 5.41 34.59 6.56
C LEU A 245 4.88 35.53 5.47
N ASN A 246 3.58 35.79 5.43
CA ASN A 246 2.94 36.68 4.46
C ASN A 246 3.53 38.09 4.51
N SER A 247 3.80 38.65 5.70
CA SER A 247 4.39 39.99 5.84
C SER A 247 5.86 40.09 5.41
N LYS A 248 6.50 38.96 5.07
CA LYS A 248 7.90 38.87 4.67
C LYS A 248 8.08 38.46 3.20
N LEU A 249 6.99 38.19 2.49
CA LEU A 249 7.00 37.92 1.06
C LEU A 249 6.85 39.23 0.27
N ASN A 250 7.48 39.29 -0.89
CA ASN A 250 7.42 40.44 -1.79
C ASN A 250 6.15 40.40 -2.67
N ASP A 251 5.79 41.53 -3.29
CA ASP A 251 4.59 41.64 -4.15
C ASP A 251 4.64 40.72 -5.39
N ASN A 252 5.84 40.37 -5.86
CA ASN A 252 6.03 39.42 -6.96
C ASN A 252 6.03 37.95 -6.49
N GLN A 253 5.97 37.68 -5.19
CA GLN A 253 6.01 36.33 -4.63
C GLN A 253 4.61 35.85 -4.24
N ILE A 254 4.31 34.60 -4.59
CA ILE A 254 3.09 33.89 -4.20
C ILE A 254 3.46 32.58 -3.54
N LEU A 255 2.89 32.30 -2.37
CA LEU A 255 3.04 31.01 -1.68
C LEU A 255 1.73 30.25 -1.68
N PHE A 256 1.68 29.13 -2.39
CA PHE A 256 0.60 28.16 -2.24
C PHE A 256 0.85 27.26 -1.03
N VAL A 257 -0.18 27.06 -0.22
CA VAL A 257 -0.09 26.18 0.95
C VAL A 257 -1.07 25.02 0.83
N LYS A 258 -0.53 23.80 0.92
CA LYS A 258 -1.31 22.56 0.91
C LYS A 258 -1.14 21.83 2.24
N PHE A 259 -2.06 22.09 3.15
CA PHE A 259 -2.13 21.33 4.40
C PHE A 259 -3.04 20.11 4.24
N HIS A 260 -3.03 19.24 5.24
CA HIS A 260 -4.10 18.24 5.37
C HIS A 260 -5.48 18.95 5.39
N PRO A 261 -6.53 18.40 4.73
CA PRO A 261 -7.83 19.05 4.61
C PRO A 261 -8.42 19.58 5.93
N TYR A 262 -8.19 18.85 7.02
CA TYR A 262 -8.61 19.24 8.37
C TYR A 262 -7.98 20.55 8.87
N ASN A 263 -6.68 20.78 8.61
CA ASN A 263 -6.01 22.02 9.01
C ASN A 263 -6.34 23.14 8.03
N GLN A 264 -6.45 22.80 6.74
CA GLN A 264 -6.71 23.77 5.68
C GLN A 264 -8.11 24.41 5.81
N SER A 265 -9.13 23.65 6.22
CA SER A 265 -10.49 24.17 6.43
C SER A 265 -10.60 25.22 7.55
N LYS A 266 -9.57 25.36 8.38
CA LYS A 266 -9.52 26.32 9.49
C LYS A 266 -8.88 27.66 9.09
N ILE A 267 -8.37 27.79 7.87
CA ILE A 267 -7.63 28.96 7.39
C ILE A 267 -8.50 29.76 6.44
N ASP A 268 -8.60 31.06 6.70
CA ASP A 268 -9.24 32.01 5.79
C ASP A 268 -8.17 32.66 4.92
N PHE A 269 -8.00 32.14 3.71
CA PHE A 269 -6.96 32.60 2.79
C PHE A 269 -7.22 34.01 2.25
N SER A 270 -8.45 34.55 2.36
CA SER A 270 -8.77 35.91 1.89
C SER A 270 -8.06 37.02 2.67
N LYS A 271 -7.49 36.68 3.83
CA LYS A 271 -6.75 37.59 4.71
C LYS A 271 -5.27 37.78 4.34
N PHE A 272 -4.79 37.07 3.32
CA PHE A 272 -3.39 37.11 2.90
C PHE A 272 -3.28 37.62 1.46
N ASN A 273 -2.28 38.47 1.23
CA ASN A 273 -2.01 39.02 -0.11
C ASN A 273 -1.12 38.09 -0.94
N HIS A 274 -0.15 37.44 -0.29
CA HIS A 274 0.88 36.63 -0.95
C HIS A 274 0.64 35.14 -0.76
N ILE A 275 -0.09 34.74 0.29
CA ILE A 275 -0.37 33.33 0.58
C ILE A 275 -1.74 32.93 0.01
N LYS A 276 -1.76 31.87 -0.79
CA LYS A 276 -2.99 31.36 -1.43
C LYS A 276 -3.27 29.92 -1.05
N GLU A 277 -4.55 29.58 -1.06
CA GLU A 277 -4.96 28.18 -0.97
C GLU A 277 -4.42 27.40 -2.17
N TYR A 278 -3.91 26.19 -1.94
CA TYR A 278 -3.54 25.30 -3.03
C TYR A 278 -4.73 25.02 -3.96
N PRO A 279 -4.64 25.29 -5.28
CA PRO A 279 -5.76 25.14 -6.20
C PRO A 279 -6.34 23.72 -6.18
N LYS A 280 -7.67 23.61 -6.19
CA LYS A 280 -8.39 22.32 -6.10
C LYS A 280 -8.92 21.82 -7.44
N ASN A 281 -8.94 22.69 -8.44
CA ASN A 281 -9.48 22.45 -9.78
C ASN A 281 -8.44 21.96 -10.79
N PHE A 282 -7.18 21.81 -10.36
CA PHE A 282 -6.08 21.27 -11.15
C PHE A 282 -5.53 20.01 -10.51
N GLU A 283 -4.88 19.19 -11.32
CA GLU A 283 -4.08 18.09 -10.84
C GLU A 283 -2.91 18.59 -9.97
N ASN A 284 -2.63 17.89 -8.87
CA ASN A 284 -1.63 18.33 -7.89
C ASN A 284 -0.25 18.58 -8.55
N TYR A 285 0.20 17.65 -9.38
CA TYR A 285 1.54 17.74 -9.96
C TYR A 285 1.64 18.84 -11.04
N ASP A 286 0.51 19.27 -11.63
CA ASP A 286 0.49 20.45 -12.52
C ASP A 286 0.79 21.74 -11.75
N ILE A 287 0.14 21.93 -10.59
CA ILE A 287 0.36 23.10 -9.72
C ILE A 287 1.78 23.07 -9.19
N LEU A 288 2.24 21.89 -8.75
CA LEU A 288 3.60 21.74 -8.25
C LEU A 288 4.62 22.02 -9.36
N ASN A 289 4.32 21.68 -10.63
CA ASN A 289 5.17 22.06 -11.75
C ASN A 289 5.23 23.58 -11.99
N ALA A 290 4.26 24.38 -11.54
CA ALA A 290 4.34 25.84 -11.62
C ALA A 290 5.28 26.47 -10.57
N ALA A 291 5.71 25.71 -9.55
CA ALA A 291 6.52 26.21 -8.44
C ALA A 291 7.99 26.44 -8.83
N ASP A 292 8.55 27.57 -8.46
CA ASP A 292 9.99 27.84 -8.53
C ASP A 292 10.73 27.24 -7.32
N VAL A 293 10.05 27.18 -6.16
CA VAL A 293 10.59 26.62 -4.92
C VAL A 293 9.57 25.73 -4.23
N LEU A 294 9.99 24.51 -3.85
CA LEU A 294 9.26 23.64 -2.94
C LEU A 294 9.77 23.84 -1.51
N ILE A 295 8.85 24.09 -0.58
CA ILE A 295 9.09 24.05 0.86
C ILE A 295 8.39 22.79 1.39
N THR A 296 9.13 21.92 2.06
CA THR A 296 8.56 20.72 2.68
C THR A 296 9.30 20.35 3.96
N ASP A 297 8.92 19.26 4.62
CA ASP A 297 9.54 18.78 5.85
C ASP A 297 10.00 17.32 5.70
N TYR A 298 9.23 16.36 6.21
CA TYR A 298 9.46 14.92 6.16
C TYR A 298 8.57 14.25 5.10
N SER A 299 8.07 15.02 4.12
CA SER A 299 7.22 14.50 3.05
C SER A 299 8.10 13.99 1.92
N SER A 300 7.79 12.81 1.37
CA SER A 300 8.53 12.24 0.24
C SER A 300 8.36 13.02 -1.07
N VAL A 301 7.53 14.07 -1.11
CA VAL A 301 7.32 14.89 -2.31
C VAL A 301 8.60 15.57 -2.81
N PHE A 302 9.63 15.76 -1.98
CA PHE A 302 10.91 16.28 -2.46
C PHE A 302 11.64 15.30 -3.40
N PHE A 303 11.45 13.98 -3.25
CA PHE A 303 12.03 13.01 -4.19
C PHE A 303 11.48 13.25 -5.59
N ASP A 304 10.16 13.42 -5.69
CA ASP A 304 9.48 13.69 -6.95
C ASP A 304 9.88 15.06 -7.52
N PHE A 305 9.87 16.12 -6.70
CA PHE A 305 10.15 17.48 -7.18
C PHE A 305 11.61 17.70 -7.56
N ALA A 306 12.55 16.91 -7.03
CA ALA A 306 13.96 16.98 -7.41
C ALA A 306 14.19 16.74 -8.91
N SER A 307 13.29 16.00 -9.56
CA SER A 307 13.25 15.81 -11.02
C SER A 307 13.27 17.13 -11.80
N THR A 308 12.73 18.19 -11.21
CA THR A 308 12.69 19.53 -11.81
C THR A 308 14.02 20.28 -11.75
N ARG A 309 14.98 19.82 -10.93
CA ARG A 309 16.26 20.49 -10.61
C ARG A 309 16.09 21.89 -9.98
N ARG A 310 14.86 22.27 -9.59
CA ARG A 310 14.55 23.54 -8.92
C ARG A 310 14.83 23.49 -7.43
N LYS A 311 14.67 24.64 -6.78
CA LYS A 311 15.02 24.81 -5.37
C LYS A 311 14.04 24.07 -4.45
N ILE A 312 14.59 23.35 -3.49
CA ILE A 312 13.88 22.62 -2.43
C ILE A 312 14.43 23.14 -1.11
N ILE A 313 13.54 23.43 -0.16
CA ILE A 313 13.90 23.85 1.19
C ILE A 313 13.21 22.90 2.18
N ILE A 314 14.00 22.32 3.09
CA ILE A 314 13.50 21.48 4.17
C ILE A 314 13.26 22.36 5.41
N PHE A 315 12.01 22.62 5.71
CA PHE A 315 11.56 23.39 6.87
C PHE A 315 11.19 22.47 8.04
N ASN A 316 12.21 21.96 8.73
CA ASN A 316 12.16 20.95 9.79
C ASN A 316 12.20 21.57 11.21
N TYR A 317 11.33 22.55 11.47
CA TYR A 317 11.29 23.30 12.73
C TYR A 317 11.03 22.46 14.01
N ASP A 318 10.59 21.21 13.87
CA ASP A 318 10.21 20.31 14.96
C ASP A 318 10.90 18.93 14.86
N GLN A 319 12.10 18.86 14.29
CA GLN A 319 12.85 17.61 14.09
C GLN A 319 12.92 16.74 15.35
N ASP A 320 13.31 17.33 16.48
CA ASP A 320 13.45 16.61 17.74
C ASP A 320 12.13 16.02 18.25
N GLU A 321 10.99 16.67 17.99
CA GLU A 321 9.68 16.14 18.37
C GLU A 321 9.20 15.09 17.36
N TYR A 322 9.44 15.34 16.07
CA TYR A 322 8.98 14.48 14.98
C TYR A 322 9.65 13.11 14.97
N LEU A 323 10.95 13.05 15.28
CA LEU A 323 11.77 11.83 15.20
C LEU A 323 11.68 10.93 16.45
N LYS A 324 11.03 11.36 17.54
CA LYS A 324 10.89 10.55 18.77
C LYS A 324 10.25 9.19 18.54
N ASP A 325 9.18 9.17 17.74
CA ASP A 325 8.35 7.99 17.49
C ASP A 325 8.42 7.53 16.02
N ARG A 326 9.33 8.10 15.23
CA ARG A 326 9.43 7.87 13.78
C ARG A 326 10.87 7.72 13.35
N GLY A 327 11.21 6.56 12.82
CA GLY A 327 12.50 6.37 12.16
C GLY A 327 12.49 6.89 10.72
N LEU A 328 13.67 7.29 10.26
CA LEU A 328 13.96 7.56 8.85
C LEU A 328 14.96 6.51 8.34
N TYR A 329 14.93 6.21 7.05
CA TYR A 329 15.92 5.33 6.42
C TYR A 329 17.31 5.94 6.34
N PHE A 330 17.38 7.27 6.27
CA PHE A 330 18.62 8.04 6.32
C PHE A 330 18.35 9.40 7.00
N PRO A 331 19.38 10.00 7.63
CA PRO A 331 19.23 11.29 8.31
C PRO A 331 18.92 12.41 7.31
N LEU A 332 18.15 13.42 7.74
CA LEU A 332 17.82 14.56 6.86
C LEU A 332 19.07 15.33 6.45
N GLU A 333 20.10 15.31 7.28
CA GLU A 333 21.40 15.94 7.09
C GLU A 333 22.05 15.50 5.77
N ASP A 334 21.83 14.26 5.33
CA ASP A 334 22.37 13.70 4.09
C ASP A 334 21.70 14.26 2.82
N LEU A 335 20.52 14.89 2.94
CA LEU A 335 19.88 15.54 1.80
C LEU A 335 20.73 16.71 1.29
N PRO A 336 20.81 16.98 -0.01
CA PRO A 336 21.57 18.13 -0.52
C PRO A 336 20.87 19.48 -0.29
N PHE A 337 19.64 19.45 0.22
CA PHE A 337 18.78 20.63 0.33
C PHE A 337 19.08 21.44 1.60
N PRO A 338 18.95 22.78 1.57
CA PRO A 338 19.04 23.62 2.76
C PRO A 338 17.97 23.23 3.78
N LYS A 339 18.39 23.12 5.04
CA LYS A 339 17.51 22.87 6.19
C LYS A 339 17.40 24.13 7.01
N VAL A 340 16.17 24.53 7.32
CA VAL A 340 15.88 25.74 8.09
C VAL A 340 14.83 25.44 9.15
N GLN A 341 15.00 26.00 10.35
CA GLN A 341 14.15 25.67 11.51
C GLN A 341 13.28 26.85 11.96
N ASN A 342 13.42 28.03 11.35
CA ASN A 342 12.60 29.19 11.67
C ASN A 342 12.25 30.02 10.43
N ILE A 343 11.25 30.90 10.58
CA ILE A 343 10.71 31.71 9.48
C ILE A 343 11.75 32.70 8.91
N ASN A 344 12.65 33.23 9.73
CA ASN A 344 13.63 34.20 9.22
C ASN A 344 14.60 33.51 8.26
N ASP A 345 15.14 32.37 8.66
CA ASP A 345 16.04 31.59 7.81
C ASP A 345 15.32 31.06 6.57
N LEU A 346 14.06 30.62 6.70
CA LEU A 346 13.23 30.25 5.56
C LEU A 346 13.08 31.38 4.55
N VAL A 347 12.80 32.61 5.01
CA VAL A 347 12.65 33.77 4.13
C VAL A 347 14.00 34.19 3.52
N CYS A 348 15.09 34.11 4.27
CA CYS A 348 16.43 34.34 3.73
C CYS A 348 16.74 33.35 2.60
N GLU A 349 16.43 32.06 2.82
CA GLU A 349 16.66 31.02 1.82
C GLU A 349 15.75 31.19 0.60
N LEU A 350 14.47 31.55 0.78
CA LEU A 350 13.54 31.83 -0.33
C LEU A 350 14.04 32.96 -1.25
N ASN A 351 14.70 33.97 -0.70
CA ASN A 351 15.24 35.09 -1.47
C ASN A 351 16.69 34.88 -1.95
N SER A 352 17.29 33.72 -1.66
CA SER A 352 18.63 33.35 -2.11
C SER A 352 18.54 32.48 -3.36
N PRO A 353 19.52 32.54 -4.29
CA PRO A 353 19.56 31.60 -5.40
C PRO A 353 19.74 30.15 -4.92
N LYS A 354 19.48 29.16 -5.77
CA LYS A 354 19.89 27.77 -5.50
C LYS A 354 21.42 27.70 -5.52
N ASN A 355 22.02 27.25 -4.43
CA ASN A 355 23.48 27.22 -4.23
C ASN A 355 24.03 25.85 -3.80
N TYR A 356 23.23 24.79 -3.96
CA TYR A 356 23.61 23.41 -3.64
C TYR A 356 23.61 22.54 -4.90
N ASP A 357 24.44 21.50 -4.89
CA ASP A 357 24.48 20.47 -5.93
C ASP A 357 23.66 19.25 -5.51
N ASP A 358 22.61 18.96 -6.29
CA ASP A 358 21.71 17.83 -6.12
C ASP A 358 21.86 16.79 -7.24
N THR A 359 22.95 16.83 -8.02
CA THR A 359 23.19 15.91 -9.15
C THR A 359 23.17 14.44 -8.73
N LYS A 360 23.93 14.08 -7.70
CA LYS A 360 23.94 12.72 -7.15
C LYS A 360 22.55 12.28 -6.67
N PHE A 361 21.82 13.18 -6.02
CA PHE A 361 20.47 12.89 -5.55
C PHE A 361 19.53 12.58 -6.71
N THR A 362 19.56 13.36 -7.80
CA THR A 362 18.69 13.08 -8.95
C THR A 362 19.13 11.85 -9.75
N GLU A 363 20.43 11.59 -9.85
CA GLU A 363 20.95 10.37 -10.48
C GLU A 363 20.50 9.11 -9.73
N GLU A 364 20.33 9.20 -8.41
CA GLU A 364 19.87 8.09 -7.57
C GLU A 364 18.35 7.95 -7.56
N TYR A 365 17.61 9.05 -7.31
CA TYR A 365 16.17 8.99 -7.00
C TYR A 365 15.25 9.31 -8.19
N CYS A 366 15.76 9.98 -9.23
CA CYS A 366 15.02 10.40 -10.43
C CYS A 366 15.51 9.70 -11.70
N LYS A 367 16.38 8.68 -11.58
CA LYS A 367 17.04 7.96 -12.68
C LYS A 367 16.08 7.56 -13.80
N TYR A 368 14.92 7.02 -13.42
CA TYR A 368 13.94 6.45 -14.34
C TYR A 368 12.84 7.44 -14.74
N ASP A 369 12.87 8.70 -14.28
CA ASP A 369 11.85 9.69 -14.66
C ASP A 369 11.88 9.96 -16.17
N SER A 370 10.71 9.83 -16.81
CA SER A 370 10.53 10.05 -18.24
C SER A 370 9.29 10.89 -18.51
N THR A 371 9.28 11.61 -19.63
CA THR A 371 8.07 12.31 -20.10
C THR A 371 6.97 11.33 -20.54
N ASN A 372 7.33 10.07 -20.79
CA ASN A 372 6.49 9.02 -21.33
C ASN A 372 6.23 7.87 -20.33
N SER A 373 6.53 8.04 -19.03
CA SER A 373 6.41 6.95 -18.05
C SER A 373 5.00 6.31 -18.01
N ALA A 374 3.94 7.11 -18.19
CA ALA A 374 2.58 6.57 -18.30
C ALA A 374 2.38 5.69 -19.54
N GLU A 375 2.92 6.11 -20.69
CA GLU A 375 2.86 5.36 -21.95
C GLU A 375 3.65 4.05 -21.85
N HIS A 376 4.90 4.09 -21.36
CA HIS A 376 5.74 2.90 -21.22
C HIS A 376 5.08 1.82 -20.34
N ILE A 377 4.39 2.24 -19.26
CA ILE A 377 3.64 1.34 -18.41
C ILE A 377 2.43 0.77 -19.16
N CYS A 378 1.66 1.60 -19.88
CA CYS A 378 0.46 1.15 -20.59
C CYS A 378 0.78 0.22 -21.78
N GLU A 379 1.59 0.64 -22.75
CA GLU A 379 2.85 -0.05 -23.03
C GLU A 379 2.98 -1.55 -22.75
N THR A 380 3.84 -1.77 -21.77
CA THR A 380 4.29 -3.04 -21.24
C THR A 380 3.12 -3.87 -20.73
N VAL A 381 2.17 -3.25 -20.03
CA VAL A 381 1.09 -3.96 -19.33
C VAL A 381 -0.04 -4.39 -20.28
N ILE A 382 -0.50 -3.49 -21.15
CA ILE A 382 -1.70 -3.68 -21.96
C ILE A 382 -1.35 -4.34 -23.29
N ASN A 383 -0.33 -3.81 -23.98
CA ASN A 383 0.04 -4.27 -25.33
C ASN A 383 1.16 -5.30 -25.33
N GLY A 384 1.76 -5.59 -24.16
CA GLY A 384 2.85 -6.55 -24.03
C GLY A 384 4.16 -6.10 -24.67
N LYS A 385 4.27 -4.80 -25.01
CA LYS A 385 5.47 -4.21 -25.60
C LYS A 385 6.36 -3.72 -24.47
N ILE A 386 7.45 -4.44 -24.19
CA ILE A 386 8.36 -4.14 -23.08
C ILE A 386 9.07 -2.81 -23.36
N GLU A 387 8.61 -1.74 -22.71
CA GLU A 387 9.17 -0.38 -22.78
C GLU A 387 9.80 0.06 -21.45
N CYS A 388 9.42 -0.58 -20.34
CA CYS A 388 10.03 -0.33 -19.04
C CYS A 388 11.23 -1.24 -18.80
N ASP A 389 12.24 -0.72 -18.09
CA ASP A 389 13.18 -1.59 -17.39
C ASP A 389 12.43 -2.41 -16.35
N TYR A 390 12.90 -3.63 -16.08
CA TYR A 390 12.21 -4.51 -15.15
C TYR A 390 13.16 -5.48 -14.44
N LYS A 391 12.68 -5.99 -13.30
CA LYS A 391 13.33 -7.05 -12.52
C LYS A 391 12.31 -8.11 -12.14
N ILE A 392 12.69 -9.37 -12.31
CA ILE A 392 11.93 -10.53 -11.86
C ILE A 392 12.73 -11.19 -10.74
N ILE A 393 12.07 -11.51 -9.64
CA ILE A 393 12.67 -12.33 -8.58
C ILE A 393 12.64 -13.79 -9.04
N SER A 394 13.78 -14.46 -8.99
CA SER A 394 13.84 -15.91 -9.10
C SER A 394 13.85 -16.51 -7.70
N ASN A 395 12.88 -17.37 -7.40
CA ASN A 395 12.87 -18.17 -6.18
C ASN A 395 12.86 -19.65 -6.57
N ALA A 396 13.99 -20.32 -6.33
CA ALA A 396 14.17 -21.76 -6.57
C ALA A 396 14.08 -22.59 -5.27
N ASN A 397 13.96 -21.93 -4.13
CA ASN A 397 13.92 -22.57 -2.82
C ASN A 397 12.53 -23.14 -2.55
N LYS A 398 12.49 -24.14 -1.66
CA LYS A 398 11.22 -24.65 -1.14
C LYS A 398 10.60 -23.62 -0.19
N ASN A 399 9.32 -23.33 -0.38
CA ASN A 399 8.60 -22.32 0.39
C ASN A 399 7.72 -22.99 1.45
N ILE A 400 8.00 -22.71 2.73
CA ILE A 400 7.27 -23.29 3.86
C ILE A 400 6.60 -22.20 4.66
N LEU A 401 5.29 -22.33 4.85
CA LEU A 401 4.53 -21.46 5.76
C LEU A 401 4.35 -22.16 7.10
N ILE A 402 4.72 -21.51 8.21
CA ILE A 402 4.42 -21.97 9.56
C ILE A 402 3.45 -21.00 10.22
N TYR A 403 2.26 -21.48 10.55
CA TYR A 403 1.22 -20.70 11.21
C TYR A 403 1.25 -20.87 12.73
N LEU A 404 1.40 -19.77 13.45
CA LEU A 404 1.72 -19.76 14.88
C LEU A 404 0.52 -19.46 15.79
N GLY A 405 -0.66 -19.16 15.23
CA GLY A 405 -1.84 -18.77 16.00
C GLY A 405 -1.58 -17.54 16.88
N SER A 406 -1.76 -17.69 18.20
CA SER A 406 -1.57 -16.62 19.21
C SER A 406 -0.16 -16.54 19.82
N MET A 407 0.71 -17.54 19.60
CA MET A 407 2.05 -17.64 20.19
C MET A 407 2.11 -17.47 21.72
N GLU A 408 1.15 -18.02 22.47
CA GLU A 408 1.14 -17.89 23.95
C GLU A 408 2.07 -18.87 24.68
N ASN A 409 2.49 -19.96 24.02
CA ASN A 409 3.28 -21.02 24.65
C ASN A 409 4.80 -20.78 24.51
N ASN A 410 5.45 -20.32 25.59
CA ASN A 410 6.89 -20.04 25.61
C ASN A 410 7.77 -21.28 25.35
N GLN A 411 7.34 -22.48 25.77
CA GLN A 411 8.08 -23.71 25.52
C GLN A 411 8.06 -24.06 24.02
N ALA A 412 6.87 -23.97 23.40
CA ALA A 412 6.72 -24.19 21.96
C ALA A 412 7.48 -23.14 21.14
N LYS A 413 7.51 -21.87 21.59
CA LYS A 413 8.33 -20.82 20.97
C LYS A 413 9.82 -21.17 20.99
N SER A 414 10.33 -21.62 22.13
CA SER A 414 11.75 -21.94 22.29
C SER A 414 12.15 -23.10 21.37
N GLN A 415 11.30 -24.12 21.26
CA GLN A 415 11.53 -25.24 20.33
C GLN A 415 11.44 -24.81 18.87
N LEU A 416 10.46 -23.98 18.51
CA LEU A 416 10.36 -23.41 17.18
C LEU A 416 11.65 -22.68 16.79
N ILE A 417 12.18 -21.81 17.66
CA ILE A 417 13.42 -21.07 17.40
C ILE A 417 14.59 -22.02 17.12
N GLN A 418 14.79 -23.04 17.98
CA GLN A 418 15.86 -24.04 17.77
C GLN A 418 15.74 -24.76 16.43
N ILE A 419 14.52 -25.00 15.96
CA ILE A 419 14.28 -25.63 14.66
C ILE A 419 14.60 -24.65 13.52
N LEU A 420 14.16 -23.40 13.64
CA LEU A 420 14.41 -22.37 12.64
C LEU A 420 15.91 -22.10 12.44
N GLU A 421 16.69 -22.11 13.52
CA GLU A 421 18.17 -21.96 13.50
C GLU A 421 18.90 -23.05 12.70
N ASN A 422 18.28 -24.22 12.52
CA ASN A 422 18.87 -25.38 11.84
C ASN A 422 18.25 -25.65 10.46
N THR A 423 17.65 -24.62 9.84
CA THR A 423 17.03 -24.73 8.51
C THR A 423 18.10 -24.63 7.42
N ASP A 424 17.99 -25.49 6.39
CA ASP A 424 18.89 -25.46 5.22
C ASP A 424 18.66 -24.19 4.36
N ASP A 425 19.72 -23.66 3.74
CA ASP A 425 19.67 -22.42 2.93
C ASP A 425 18.76 -22.50 1.68
N ASN A 426 18.39 -23.71 1.25
CA ASN A 426 17.51 -23.94 0.12
C ASN A 426 16.01 -23.96 0.50
N ILE A 427 15.68 -23.58 1.72
CA ILE A 427 14.32 -23.50 2.25
C ILE A 427 14.03 -22.06 2.69
N ASN A 428 12.96 -21.48 2.16
CA ASN A 428 12.41 -20.24 2.66
C ASN A 428 11.31 -20.55 3.66
N ILE A 429 11.39 -19.95 4.85
CA ILE A 429 10.37 -20.08 5.88
C ILE A 429 9.66 -18.76 6.06
N PHE A 430 8.33 -18.85 6.10
CA PHE A 430 7.41 -17.75 6.35
C PHE A 430 6.62 -18.02 7.62
N LEU A 431 6.71 -17.13 8.60
CA LEU A 431 5.90 -17.20 9.82
C LEU A 431 4.62 -16.39 9.64
N SER A 432 3.47 -17.03 9.88
CA SER A 432 2.15 -16.42 9.78
C SER A 432 1.43 -16.42 11.13
N PHE A 433 0.67 -15.37 11.38
CA PHE A 433 -0.14 -15.19 12.60
C PHE A 433 -1.27 -14.19 12.33
N LYS A 434 -2.22 -14.09 13.26
CA LYS A 434 -3.30 -13.08 13.21
C LYS A 434 -2.83 -11.77 13.86
N PRO A 435 -2.61 -10.68 13.12
CA PRO A 435 -2.11 -9.42 13.70
C PRO A 435 -3.09 -8.78 14.71
N TRP A 436 -4.38 -9.05 14.57
CA TRP A 436 -5.41 -8.59 15.50
C TRP A 436 -5.58 -9.49 16.73
N ASN A 437 -4.84 -10.60 16.86
CA ASN A 437 -4.80 -11.34 18.10
C ASN A 437 -4.24 -10.43 19.21
N LYS A 438 -4.84 -10.45 20.40
CA LYS A 438 -4.49 -9.54 21.49
C LYS A 438 -3.02 -9.66 21.90
N ASN A 439 -2.51 -10.90 22.06
CA ASN A 439 -1.13 -11.14 22.45
C ASN A 439 -0.15 -10.64 21.36
N ILE A 440 -0.45 -10.91 20.09
CA ILE A 440 0.37 -10.39 18.98
C ILE A 440 0.36 -8.86 18.98
N LYS A 441 -0.82 -8.23 18.99
CA LYS A 441 -0.95 -6.77 18.92
C LYS A 441 -0.19 -6.07 20.05
N GLU A 442 -0.29 -6.58 21.27
CA GLU A 442 0.32 -5.97 22.46
C GLU A 442 1.81 -6.34 22.63
N ASN A 443 2.24 -7.55 22.22
CA ASN A 443 3.56 -8.09 22.55
C ASN A 443 4.44 -8.46 21.34
N HIS A 444 4.06 -8.16 20.10
CA HIS A 444 4.79 -8.59 18.90
C HIS A 444 6.29 -8.27 18.92
N LEU A 445 6.72 -7.11 19.45
CA LEU A 445 8.15 -6.81 19.52
C LEU A 445 8.94 -7.84 20.31
N ASN A 446 8.39 -8.33 21.43
CA ASN A 446 9.02 -9.38 22.24
C ASN A 446 8.82 -10.77 21.62
N LEU A 447 7.68 -11.02 20.99
CA LEU A 447 7.40 -12.31 20.35
C LEU A 447 8.31 -12.55 19.15
N LEU A 448 8.60 -11.52 18.37
CA LEU A 448 9.38 -11.62 17.13
C LEU A 448 10.89 -11.39 17.34
N LYS A 449 11.32 -10.95 18.52
CA LYS A 449 12.72 -10.54 18.79
C LYS A 449 13.75 -11.64 18.54
N ASP A 450 13.42 -12.87 18.91
CA ASP A 450 14.36 -14.00 18.93
C ASP A 450 14.23 -14.87 17.65
N ILE A 451 13.41 -14.45 16.69
CA ILE A 451 13.29 -15.14 15.41
C ILE A 451 14.53 -14.79 14.56
N PRO A 452 15.19 -15.79 13.93
CA PRO A 452 16.35 -15.52 13.08
C PRO A 452 16.02 -14.56 11.93
N ASN A 453 16.95 -13.66 11.60
CA ASN A 453 16.75 -12.64 10.56
C ASN A 453 16.58 -13.22 9.13
N THR A 454 16.91 -14.49 8.93
CA THR A 454 16.70 -15.20 7.64
C THR A 454 15.23 -15.56 7.40
N ILE A 455 14.41 -15.54 8.46
CA ILE A 455 13.01 -15.92 8.44
C ILE A 455 12.15 -14.71 8.10
N GLU A 456 11.23 -14.93 7.15
CA GLU A 456 10.27 -13.90 6.76
C GLU A 456 8.94 -14.09 7.46
N PHE A 457 8.13 -13.04 7.44
CA PHE A 457 6.81 -13.05 8.04
C PHE A 457 5.76 -12.76 6.98
N LEU A 458 4.68 -13.53 7.00
CA LEU A 458 3.48 -13.33 6.18
C LEU A 458 2.24 -13.32 7.08
N PRO A 459 2.03 -12.27 7.89
CA PRO A 459 0.85 -12.16 8.76
C PRO A 459 -0.44 -12.18 7.93
N LEU A 460 -1.52 -12.69 8.51
CA LEU A 460 -2.82 -12.69 7.86
C LEU A 460 -3.34 -11.26 7.69
N SER A 461 -3.99 -10.98 6.55
CA SER A 461 -4.54 -9.64 6.29
C SER A 461 -5.93 -9.47 6.89
N TYR A 462 -6.77 -10.53 6.82
CA TYR A 462 -8.18 -10.48 7.20
C TYR A 462 -8.70 -11.80 7.80
N ASN A 463 -9.85 -11.76 8.47
CA ASN A 463 -10.56 -12.98 8.90
C ASN A 463 -11.33 -13.61 7.73
N LEU A 464 -11.78 -14.86 7.91
CA LEU A 464 -12.69 -15.55 7.00
C LEU A 464 -13.94 -14.71 6.72
N THR A 465 -14.35 -14.61 5.46
CA THR A 465 -15.61 -13.94 5.06
C THR A 465 -16.51 -14.94 4.34
N PRO A 466 -17.29 -15.72 5.10
CA PRO A 466 -18.22 -16.65 4.51
C PRO A 466 -19.43 -15.91 3.91
N THR A 467 -20.05 -16.52 2.90
CA THR A 467 -21.42 -16.22 2.49
C THR A 467 -22.39 -16.71 3.57
N PHE A 468 -23.66 -16.31 3.48
CA PHE A 468 -24.68 -16.80 4.43
C PHE A 468 -24.78 -18.33 4.47
N LYS A 469 -24.80 -18.97 3.29
CA LYS A 469 -24.92 -20.43 3.17
C LYS A 469 -23.67 -21.14 3.73
N GLU A 470 -22.49 -20.66 3.37
CA GLU A 470 -21.21 -21.16 3.89
C GLU A 470 -21.12 -21.03 5.41
N LYS A 471 -21.61 -19.93 6.02
CA LYS A 471 -21.59 -19.78 7.48
C LYS A 471 -22.49 -20.80 8.18
N VAL A 472 -23.63 -21.14 7.60
CA VAL A 472 -24.53 -22.19 8.12
C VAL A 472 -23.84 -23.55 8.08
N GLU A 473 -23.21 -23.88 6.96
CA GLU A 473 -22.47 -25.14 6.80
C GLU A 473 -21.25 -25.22 7.71
N LEU A 474 -20.49 -24.12 7.87
CA LEU A 474 -19.33 -24.08 8.76
C LEU A 474 -19.74 -24.31 10.21
N ASN A 475 -20.84 -23.70 10.65
CA ASN A 475 -21.39 -23.91 11.99
C ASN A 475 -21.87 -25.36 12.19
N ARG A 476 -22.42 -26.01 11.15
CA ARG A 476 -22.81 -27.43 11.20
C ARG A 476 -21.57 -28.31 11.31
N PHE A 477 -20.56 -28.08 10.49
CA PHE A 477 -19.29 -28.79 10.49
C PHE A 477 -18.63 -28.72 11.87
N ILE A 478 -18.42 -27.52 12.41
CA ILE A 478 -17.74 -27.33 13.70
C ILE A 478 -18.52 -27.95 14.87
N LYS A 479 -19.86 -27.83 14.90
CA LYS A 479 -20.68 -28.30 16.03
C LYS A 479 -21.05 -29.78 15.98
N LYS A 480 -21.35 -30.29 14.78
CA LYS A 480 -21.86 -31.65 14.59
C LYS A 480 -20.77 -32.61 14.09
N GLY A 481 -19.64 -32.09 13.63
CA GLY A 481 -18.56 -32.89 13.08
C GLY A 481 -18.99 -33.69 11.86
N THR A 482 -19.81 -33.07 10.99
CA THR A 482 -20.13 -33.59 9.65
C THR A 482 -18.91 -33.54 8.75
N ASP A 483 -18.92 -34.28 7.64
CA ASP A 483 -17.80 -34.25 6.69
C ASP A 483 -17.68 -32.88 6.00
N LEU A 484 -16.45 -32.57 5.56
CA LEU A 484 -16.18 -31.37 4.79
C LEU A 484 -16.84 -31.50 3.41
N ASN A 485 -17.75 -30.60 3.08
CA ASN A 485 -18.43 -30.57 1.79
C ASN A 485 -17.70 -29.67 0.79
N LEU A 486 -18.12 -29.74 -0.49
CA LEU A 486 -17.54 -28.95 -1.57
C LEU A 486 -17.64 -27.44 -1.30
N GLU A 487 -18.76 -26.97 -0.76
CA GLU A 487 -19.00 -25.55 -0.49
C GLU A 487 -18.02 -24.96 0.54
N LEU A 488 -17.72 -25.70 1.61
CA LEU A 488 -16.70 -25.30 2.58
C LEU A 488 -15.30 -25.37 1.98
N THR A 489 -15.01 -26.39 1.19
CA THR A 489 -13.72 -26.54 0.50
C THR A 489 -13.45 -25.37 -0.43
N GLU A 490 -14.44 -24.93 -1.21
CA GLU A 490 -14.37 -23.76 -2.09
C GLU A 490 -14.20 -22.46 -1.30
N MET A 491 -14.95 -22.28 -0.21
CA MET A 491 -14.81 -21.12 0.68
C MET A 491 -13.39 -21.01 1.26
N PHE A 492 -12.84 -22.12 1.76
CA PHE A 492 -11.50 -22.15 2.33
C PHE A 492 -10.43 -21.89 1.26
N ASN A 493 -10.56 -22.47 0.07
CA ASN A 493 -9.68 -22.17 -1.06
C ASN A 493 -9.77 -20.70 -1.49
N ARG A 494 -10.98 -20.13 -1.57
CA ARG A 494 -11.18 -18.70 -1.83
C ARG A 494 -10.50 -17.85 -0.77
N ASN A 495 -10.60 -18.23 0.51
CA ASN A 495 -9.96 -17.53 1.61
C ASN A 495 -8.42 -17.60 1.52
N TYR A 496 -7.87 -18.77 1.19
CA TYR A 496 -6.43 -18.94 0.95
C TYR A 496 -5.96 -18.01 -0.17
N LYS A 497 -6.62 -18.05 -1.34
CA LYS A 497 -6.31 -17.15 -2.47
C LYS A 497 -6.44 -15.68 -2.11
N ARG A 498 -7.39 -15.36 -1.23
CA ARG A 498 -7.55 -13.98 -0.76
C ARG A 498 -6.38 -13.50 0.08
N GLN A 499 -5.69 -14.38 0.81
CA GLN A 499 -4.52 -14.00 1.62
C GLN A 499 -3.25 -13.98 0.79
N TYR A 500 -3.03 -15.01 -0.04
CA TYR A 500 -1.74 -15.31 -0.65
C TYR A 500 -1.73 -15.20 -2.19
N GLY A 501 -2.85 -14.83 -2.80
CA GLY A 501 -2.99 -14.83 -4.26
C GLY A 501 -2.86 -16.25 -4.82
N ASP A 502 -2.10 -16.38 -5.90
CA ASP A 502 -1.74 -17.69 -6.48
C ASP A 502 -0.39 -18.21 -5.95
N PHE A 503 0.21 -17.58 -4.94
CA PHE A 503 1.43 -18.08 -4.31
C PHE A 503 1.17 -19.45 -3.67
N LYS A 504 2.00 -20.42 -4.03
CA LYS A 504 1.88 -21.80 -3.57
C LYS A 504 3.05 -22.12 -2.64
N PHE A 505 2.73 -22.59 -1.45
CA PHE A 505 3.73 -23.16 -0.55
C PHE A 505 3.95 -24.64 -0.89
N ASP A 506 5.19 -25.10 -0.76
CA ASP A 506 5.51 -26.53 -0.86
C ASP A 506 4.96 -27.29 0.35
N LEU A 507 4.97 -26.64 1.50
CA LEU A 507 4.44 -27.16 2.76
C LEU A 507 3.84 -26.05 3.62
N ILE A 508 2.66 -26.30 4.18
CA ILE A 508 2.07 -25.46 5.24
C ILE A 508 1.99 -26.26 6.54
N ILE A 509 2.52 -25.68 7.61
CA ILE A 509 2.55 -26.27 8.95
C ILE A 509 1.68 -25.41 9.86
N ASP A 510 0.59 -25.98 10.37
CA ASP A 510 -0.13 -25.38 11.50
C ASP A 510 0.56 -25.78 12.81
N PHE A 511 1.16 -24.80 13.50
CA PHE A 511 2.01 -25.03 14.66
C PHE A 511 1.28 -24.63 15.95
N ILE A 512 0.56 -25.59 16.54
CA ILE A 512 -0.11 -25.47 17.85
C ILE A 512 -1.01 -24.20 17.90
N SER A 513 -1.62 -23.83 16.77
CA SER A 513 -2.33 -22.55 16.68
C SER A 513 -3.66 -22.54 17.44
N ASN A 514 -4.29 -23.72 17.60
CA ASN A 514 -5.65 -23.90 18.11
C ASN A 514 -6.69 -23.01 17.42
N ASP A 515 -6.59 -22.88 16.09
CA ASP A 515 -7.43 -21.99 15.28
C ASP A 515 -8.16 -22.73 14.16
N PRO A 516 -9.28 -23.43 14.46
CA PRO A 516 -9.93 -24.33 13.52
C PRO A 516 -10.26 -23.74 12.16
N GLU A 517 -10.69 -22.47 12.10
CA GLU A 517 -11.05 -21.81 10.83
C GLU A 517 -9.82 -21.60 9.94
N GLN A 518 -8.68 -21.24 10.52
CA GLN A 518 -7.45 -21.05 9.77
C GLN A 518 -6.77 -22.39 9.45
N SER A 519 -6.79 -23.36 10.39
CA SER A 519 -6.32 -24.72 10.15
C SER A 519 -7.03 -25.35 8.95
N LEU A 520 -8.36 -25.21 8.86
CA LEU A 520 -9.13 -25.69 7.71
C LEU A 520 -8.79 -24.94 6.41
N THR A 521 -8.52 -23.63 6.49
CA THR A 521 -8.06 -22.85 5.32
C THR A 521 -6.78 -23.46 4.73
N TYR A 522 -5.83 -23.86 5.58
CA TYR A 522 -4.58 -24.48 5.12
C TYR A 522 -4.75 -25.94 4.69
N ALA A 523 -5.53 -26.72 5.42
CA ALA A 523 -5.82 -28.12 5.07
C ALA A 523 -6.52 -28.24 3.70
N CYS A 524 -7.37 -27.28 3.36
CA CYS A 524 -8.06 -27.24 2.07
C CYS A 524 -7.25 -26.56 0.95
N SER A 525 -6.06 -26.03 1.24
CA SER A 525 -5.23 -25.39 0.22
C SER A 525 -4.65 -26.43 -0.74
N ASN A 526 -4.17 -25.98 -1.91
CA ASN A 526 -3.48 -26.84 -2.88
C ASN A 526 -2.03 -27.17 -2.50
N SER A 527 -1.63 -26.91 -1.25
CA SER A 527 -0.29 -27.16 -0.72
C SER A 527 -0.29 -28.46 0.09
N LYS A 528 0.86 -29.15 0.14
CA LYS A 528 1.03 -30.22 1.13
C LYS A 528 0.94 -29.58 2.52
N ASN A 529 0.34 -30.29 3.47
CA ASN A 529 0.09 -29.69 4.79
C ASN A 529 0.29 -30.67 5.95
N ALA A 530 0.71 -30.11 7.08
CA ALA A 530 0.88 -30.81 8.33
C ALA A 530 0.36 -29.96 9.49
N ILE A 531 -0.02 -30.62 10.57
CA ILE A 531 -0.35 -29.96 11.83
C ILE A 531 0.46 -30.55 12.98
N ILE A 532 0.95 -29.65 13.84
CA ILE A 532 1.68 -29.97 15.06
C ILE A 532 0.75 -29.71 16.23
N ILE A 533 0.51 -30.75 17.02
CA ILE A 533 -0.40 -30.69 18.17
C ILE A 533 0.37 -30.92 19.47
N ASN A 534 -0.20 -30.41 20.56
CA ASN A 534 0.15 -30.84 21.91
C ASN A 534 -0.71 -32.06 22.30
N GLU A 535 -0.27 -32.88 23.26
CA GLU A 535 -0.86 -34.20 23.56
C GLU A 535 -2.34 -34.18 24.01
N GLU A 536 -2.91 -33.00 24.26
CA GLU A 536 -4.22 -32.81 24.89
C GLU A 536 -5.38 -32.54 23.91
N THR A 537 -5.13 -32.26 22.62
CA THR A 537 -6.19 -31.85 21.68
C THR A 537 -6.11 -32.51 20.30
N GLN A 538 -7.15 -33.29 19.95
CA GLN A 538 -7.42 -33.77 18.58
C GLN A 538 -8.81 -33.34 18.07
N PRO A 539 -9.07 -32.03 17.88
CA PRO A 539 -10.21 -31.56 17.11
C PRO A 539 -10.37 -32.33 15.80
N LYS A 540 -11.60 -32.74 15.46
CA LYS A 540 -11.90 -33.44 14.19
C LYS A 540 -11.38 -32.72 12.94
N VAL A 541 -11.25 -31.39 13.00
CA VAL A 541 -10.75 -30.58 11.89
C VAL A 541 -9.30 -30.93 11.52
N TYR A 542 -8.53 -31.51 12.44
CA TYR A 542 -7.14 -31.91 12.21
C TYR A 542 -7.03 -33.16 11.32
N ASN A 543 -8.09 -33.97 11.22
CA ASN A 543 -8.14 -35.12 10.30
C ASN A 543 -8.14 -34.71 8.82
N GLN A 544 -8.28 -33.41 8.52
CA GLN A 544 -8.20 -32.90 7.15
C GLN A 544 -6.74 -32.67 6.70
N PHE A 545 -5.77 -32.71 7.62
CA PHE A 545 -4.37 -32.53 7.27
C PHE A 545 -3.78 -33.82 6.71
N ASN A 546 -2.80 -33.69 5.80
CA ASN A 546 -2.12 -34.85 5.23
C ASN A 546 -1.29 -35.60 6.30
N LYS A 547 -0.75 -34.86 7.27
CA LYS A 547 0.04 -35.40 8.38
C LYS A 547 -0.26 -34.68 9.68
N ILE A 548 -0.21 -35.44 10.78
CA ILE A 548 -0.36 -34.94 12.15
C ILE A 548 0.88 -35.40 12.91
N TYR A 549 1.62 -34.47 13.51
CA TYR A 549 2.79 -34.78 14.34
C TYR A 549 2.58 -34.27 15.75
N ARG A 550 3.26 -34.92 16.70
CA ARG A 550 3.41 -34.37 18.05
C ARG A 550 4.54 -33.36 18.06
N LEU A 551 4.43 -32.35 18.93
CA LEU A 551 5.50 -31.38 19.12
C LEU A 551 6.86 -32.03 19.44
N SER A 552 6.86 -33.11 20.23
CA SER A 552 8.08 -33.88 20.56
C SER A 552 8.73 -34.58 19.37
N GLU A 553 8.00 -34.78 18.28
CA GLU A 553 8.44 -35.46 17.06
C GLU A 553 8.75 -34.45 15.93
N PHE A 554 8.46 -33.17 16.15
CA PHE A 554 8.58 -32.13 15.13
C PHE A 554 10.06 -31.80 14.84
N ASN A 555 10.50 -32.13 13.63
CA ASN A 555 11.75 -31.67 13.06
C ASN A 555 11.50 -31.26 11.61
N ILE A 556 11.78 -30.00 11.28
CA ILE A 556 11.43 -29.43 9.98
C ILE A 556 12.07 -30.19 8.82
N LYS A 557 13.32 -30.64 8.96
CA LYS A 557 14.05 -31.37 7.91
C LYS A 557 13.43 -32.72 7.63
N ASN A 558 13.15 -33.49 8.69
CA ASN A 558 12.50 -34.79 8.57
C ASN A 558 11.13 -34.67 7.91
N ILE A 559 10.36 -33.64 8.28
CA ILE A 559 9.02 -33.41 7.72
C ILE A 559 9.10 -32.95 6.27
N CYS A 560 10.07 -32.11 5.92
CA CYS A 560 10.32 -31.74 4.53
C CYS A 560 10.66 -32.96 3.68
N ASP A 561 11.52 -33.85 4.19
CA ASP A 561 11.91 -35.06 3.46
C ASP A 561 10.77 -36.08 3.36
N GLU A 562 9.91 -36.19 4.38
CA GLU A 562 8.77 -37.11 4.37
C GLU A 562 7.61 -36.59 3.51
N ILE A 563 7.30 -35.30 3.62
CA ILE A 563 6.12 -34.72 2.99
C ILE A 563 6.45 -34.21 1.59
N ILE A 564 7.55 -33.49 1.39
CA ILE A 564 7.79 -32.77 0.13
C ILE A 564 8.36 -33.68 -0.97
N ARG A 565 9.18 -34.68 -0.63
CA ARG A 565 9.60 -35.72 -1.60
C ARG A 565 8.38 -36.47 -2.15
#